data_AF-A0A4Q2RZG0-F1
#
_entry.id   AF-A0A4Q2RZG0-F1
#
_cell.length_a   1.000
_cell.length_b   1.000
_cell.length_c   1.000
_cell.angle_alpha   90.00
_cell.angle_beta   90.00
_cell.angle_gamma   90.00
#
_symmetry.space_group_name_H-M   'P 1'
#
loop_
_entity.id
_entity.type
_entity.pdbx_description
1 polymer ?
#
loop_
_entity_poly.entity_id
_entity_poly.type
_entity_poly.pdbx_seq_one_letter_code
_entity_poly.pdbx_strand_id
1 'polypeptide(L)'
;MLAPKNSEGILGVDRDLRATYAEGQGPRNQFVLVPTGDRFLVRTATLRSGGEPLCLQLGKRAVVVTACDAGRRHQQFSFRSASPSNGKPTWTIRTTRNRYLVQNDLGGFEPAVIGEGTPDIDTPFLLVDKGVASLPDLD
;
A
#
# COMPACT_ATOMS: atom_id res chain seq x y z
N MET A 1 -7.29 4.48 1.99
CA MET A 1 -6.42 5.11 0.95
C MET A 1 -5.07 5.43 1.57
N LEU A 2 -3.95 5.28 0.87
CA LEU A 2 -2.59 5.56 1.40
C LEU A 2 -1.96 6.73 0.63
N ALA A 3 -1.38 7.72 1.30
CA ALA A 3 -0.75 8.89 0.66
C ALA A 3 0.61 9.22 1.27
N PRO A 4 1.68 9.50 0.48
CA PRO A 4 2.96 9.94 1.02
C PRO A 4 2.89 11.31 1.74
N LYS A 5 3.84 11.59 2.63
CA LYS A 5 3.94 12.89 3.33
C LYS A 5 4.09 14.05 2.35
N ASN A 6 3.35 15.14 2.61
CA ASN A 6 3.36 16.38 1.82
C ASN A 6 3.07 16.18 0.31
N SER A 7 2.44 15.05 -0.05
CA SER A 7 2.10 14.72 -1.43
C SER A 7 0.66 15.08 -1.74
N GLU A 8 0.43 15.64 -2.93
CA GLU A 8 -0.91 15.81 -3.53
C GLU A 8 -1.50 14.51 -4.09
N GLY A 9 -0.75 13.39 -4.06
CA GLY A 9 -1.20 12.12 -4.64
C GLY A 9 -1.09 10.91 -3.73
N ILE A 10 -1.64 9.84 -4.27
CA ILE A 10 -2.16 8.69 -3.53
C ILE A 10 -1.59 7.42 -4.14
N LEU A 11 -1.29 6.41 -3.30
CA LEU A 11 -1.01 5.05 -3.77
C LEU A 11 -2.25 4.53 -4.53
N GLY A 12 -2.10 4.27 -5.82
CA GLY A 12 -3.10 3.64 -6.66
C GLY A 12 -2.54 2.43 -7.39
N VAL A 13 -3.39 1.81 -8.21
CA VAL A 13 -3.03 0.69 -9.08
C VAL A 13 -3.32 1.06 -10.52
N ASP A 14 -2.33 0.94 -11.41
CA ASP A 14 -2.49 1.20 -12.82
C ASP A 14 -3.23 0.07 -13.56
N ARG A 15 -3.34 0.17 -14.89
CA ARG A 15 -3.99 -0.85 -15.73
C ARG A 15 -3.19 -2.15 -15.84
N ASP A 16 -1.88 -2.08 -15.58
CA ASP A 16 -0.94 -3.22 -15.61
C ASP A 16 -0.77 -3.88 -14.23
N LEU A 17 -1.64 -3.54 -13.28
CA LEU A 17 -1.64 -4.06 -11.90
C LEU A 17 -0.38 -3.71 -11.12
N ARG A 18 0.27 -2.59 -11.46
CA ARG A 18 1.41 -2.04 -10.71
C ARG A 18 0.94 -0.93 -9.79
N ALA A 19 1.56 -0.82 -8.62
CA ALA A 19 1.34 0.30 -7.75
C ALA A 19 1.98 1.55 -8.36
N THR A 20 1.20 2.62 -8.46
CA THR A 20 1.57 3.88 -9.07
C THR A 20 1.09 5.04 -8.21
N TYR A 21 1.65 6.22 -8.43
CA TYR A 21 1.02 7.46 -8.03
C TYR A 21 -0.29 7.67 -8.81
N ALA A 22 -1.33 8.10 -8.10
CA ALA A 22 -2.61 8.49 -8.66
C ALA A 22 -2.98 9.88 -8.18
N GLU A 23 -3.46 10.70 -9.12
CA GLU A 23 -4.07 12.00 -8.84
C GLU A 23 -5.57 11.81 -8.56
N GLY A 24 -6.05 12.37 -7.45
CA GLY A 24 -7.47 12.31 -7.07
C GLY A 24 -7.93 10.97 -6.48
N GLN A 25 -9.22 10.86 -6.17
CA GLN A 25 -9.83 9.65 -5.58
C GLN A 25 -10.47 8.77 -6.66
N GLY A 26 -10.39 7.45 -6.51
CA GLY A 26 -11.01 6.51 -7.44
C GLY A 26 -10.96 5.05 -6.96
N PRO A 27 -11.69 4.14 -7.60
CA PRO A 27 -11.80 2.74 -7.14
C PRO A 27 -10.43 2.02 -7.10
N ARG A 28 -9.49 2.42 -7.95
CA ARG A 28 -8.13 1.86 -8.05
C ARG A 28 -7.16 2.37 -6.97
N ASN A 29 -7.57 3.28 -6.10
CA ASN A 29 -6.72 3.82 -5.03
C ASN A 29 -7.30 3.63 -3.61
N GLN A 30 -8.29 2.75 -3.51
CA GLN A 30 -8.87 2.32 -2.24
C GLN A 30 -8.36 0.93 -1.88
N PHE A 31 -7.99 0.78 -0.61
CA PHE A 31 -7.44 -0.44 -0.07
C PHE A 31 -8.06 -0.75 1.29
N VAL A 32 -8.19 -2.04 1.57
CA VAL A 32 -8.69 -2.60 2.82
C VAL A 32 -7.56 -3.33 3.51
N LEU A 33 -7.32 -3.01 4.77
CA LEU A 33 -6.37 -3.72 5.62
C LEU A 33 -7.08 -4.91 6.25
N VAL A 34 -6.61 -6.13 5.94
CA VAL A 34 -7.18 -7.36 6.49
C VAL A 34 -6.16 -8.03 7.41
N PRO A 35 -6.44 -8.18 8.71
CA PRO A 35 -5.53 -8.83 9.64
C PRO A 35 -5.17 -10.27 9.23
N THR A 36 -3.92 -10.65 9.43
CA THR A 36 -3.37 -12.00 9.24
C THR A 36 -2.35 -12.27 10.35
N GLY A 37 -2.84 -12.62 11.54
CA GLY A 37 -2.01 -12.71 12.74
C GLY A 37 -1.59 -11.31 13.22
N ASP A 38 -0.29 -11.08 13.37
CA ASP A 38 0.32 -9.79 13.76
C ASP A 38 0.51 -8.81 12.58
N ARG A 39 0.09 -9.22 11.38
CA ARG A 39 0.29 -8.49 10.12
C ARG A 39 -1.02 -8.24 9.41
N PHE A 40 -0.92 -7.59 8.25
CA PHE A 40 -2.06 -7.26 7.41
C PHE A 40 -1.80 -7.63 5.97
N LEU A 41 -2.83 -8.13 5.29
CA LEU A 41 -2.93 -8.06 3.83
C LEU A 41 -3.47 -6.67 3.46
N VAL A 42 -2.89 -6.06 2.43
CA VAL A 42 -3.39 -4.81 1.85
C VAL A 42 -4.17 -5.18 0.59
N ARG A 43 -5.49 -5.30 0.70
CA ARG A 43 -6.39 -5.69 -0.39
C ARG A 43 -6.87 -4.49 -1.16
N THR A 44 -7.09 -4.61 -2.46
CA THR A 44 -7.78 -3.58 -3.25
C THR A 44 -9.27 -3.60 -2.94
N ALA A 45 -9.90 -2.44 -2.80
CA ALA A 45 -11.33 -2.35 -2.52
C ALA A 45 -12.19 -2.67 -3.75
N THR A 46 -11.86 -2.09 -4.92
CA THR A 46 -12.62 -2.33 -6.15
C THR A 46 -11.71 -2.14 -7.36
N LEU A 47 -11.09 -3.22 -7.86
CA LEU A 47 -10.32 -3.16 -9.12
C LEU A 47 -11.14 -3.54 -10.36
N ARG A 48 -12.21 -4.30 -10.16
CA ARG A 48 -13.10 -4.87 -11.18
C ARG A 48 -14.47 -5.12 -10.57
N SER A 49 -15.54 -4.96 -11.36
CA SER A 49 -16.89 -5.35 -10.91
C SER A 49 -16.95 -6.87 -10.69
N GLY A 50 -17.59 -7.31 -9.60
CA GLY A 50 -17.86 -8.71 -9.30
C GLY A 50 -16.65 -9.64 -9.08
N GLY A 51 -15.42 -9.12 -9.07
CA GLY A 51 -14.21 -9.95 -8.97
C GLY A 51 -13.54 -9.91 -7.61
N GLU A 52 -12.90 -11.01 -7.23
CA GLU A 52 -12.14 -11.10 -5.98
C GLU A 52 -11.08 -9.98 -5.87
N PRO A 53 -10.92 -9.40 -4.66
CA PRO A 53 -9.92 -8.37 -4.42
C PRO A 53 -8.50 -8.93 -4.60
N LEU A 54 -7.61 -8.11 -5.13
CA LEU A 54 -6.19 -8.42 -5.23
C LEU A 54 -5.45 -7.89 -4.00
N CYS A 55 -4.32 -8.50 -3.67
CA CYS A 55 -3.44 -8.09 -2.58
C CYS A 55 -2.19 -7.42 -3.14
N LEU A 56 -1.78 -6.34 -2.48
CA LEU A 56 -0.49 -5.71 -2.69
C LEU A 56 0.64 -6.71 -2.42
N GLN A 57 1.67 -6.70 -3.25
CA GLN A 57 2.84 -7.57 -3.13
C GLN A 57 4.11 -6.80 -3.47
N LEU A 58 5.11 -6.88 -2.58
CA LEU A 58 6.46 -6.38 -2.88
C LEU A 58 7.18 -7.36 -3.80
N GLY A 59 7.26 -7.05 -5.09
CA GLY A 59 8.06 -7.78 -6.07
C GLY A 59 9.55 -7.49 -5.94
N LYS A 60 10.38 -7.91 -6.90
CA LYS A 60 11.84 -7.67 -6.82
C LYS A 60 12.19 -6.19 -6.98
N ARG A 61 11.61 -5.53 -7.99
CA ARG A 61 11.88 -4.13 -8.37
C ARG A 61 10.63 -3.25 -8.45
N ALA A 62 9.45 -3.84 -8.33
CA ALA A 62 8.18 -3.15 -8.46
C ALA A 62 7.22 -3.66 -7.40
N VAL A 63 6.24 -2.83 -7.09
CA VAL A 63 5.11 -3.16 -6.24
C VAL A 63 3.93 -3.44 -7.14
N VAL A 64 3.28 -4.59 -6.95
CA VAL A 64 2.19 -5.06 -7.81
C VAL A 64 1.01 -5.50 -6.98
N VAL A 65 -0.14 -5.71 -7.61
CA VAL A 65 -1.27 -6.43 -7.02
C VAL A 65 -1.46 -7.78 -7.71
N THR A 66 -1.78 -8.80 -6.92
CA THR A 66 -1.96 -10.20 -7.38
C THR A 66 -3.04 -10.88 -6.54
N ALA A 67 -3.43 -12.11 -6.88
CA ALA A 67 -4.30 -12.91 -6.02
C ALA A 67 -3.78 -12.94 -4.56
N CYS A 68 -4.73 -12.80 -3.63
CA CYS A 68 -4.45 -12.77 -2.20
C CYS A 68 -4.05 -14.15 -1.67
N ASP A 69 -2.94 -14.20 -0.95
CA ASP A 69 -2.41 -15.41 -0.33
C ASP A 69 -1.81 -15.04 1.03
N ALA A 70 -2.54 -15.39 2.09
CA ALA A 70 -2.12 -15.11 3.47
C ALA A 70 -0.83 -15.83 3.86
N GLY A 71 -0.40 -16.88 3.14
CA GLY A 71 0.89 -17.55 3.33
C GLY A 71 2.07 -16.83 2.68
N ARG A 72 1.83 -15.89 1.76
CA ARG A 72 2.91 -15.16 1.08
C ARG A 72 3.45 -14.02 1.93
N ARG A 73 4.67 -14.20 2.45
CA ARG A 73 5.41 -13.20 3.22
C ARG A 73 5.57 -11.84 2.52
N HIS A 74 5.59 -11.82 1.17
CA HIS A 74 5.68 -10.58 0.38
C HIS A 74 4.35 -9.81 0.26
N GLN A 75 3.25 -10.39 0.75
CA GLN A 75 1.93 -9.74 0.86
C GLN A 75 1.55 -9.40 2.31
N GLN A 76 2.36 -9.82 3.29
CA GLN A 76 2.11 -9.58 4.72
C GLN A 76 2.83 -8.33 5.20
N PHE A 77 2.08 -7.27 5.43
CA PHE A 77 2.59 -5.96 5.82
C PHE A 77 2.45 -5.71 7.32
N SER A 78 3.42 -4.98 7.86
CA SER A 78 3.38 -4.37 9.18
C SER A 78 3.51 -2.86 9.03
N PHE A 79 2.78 -2.14 9.87
CA PHE A 79 2.77 -0.68 9.91
C PHE A 79 3.50 -0.25 11.18
N ARG A 80 4.53 0.58 11.04
CA ARG A 80 5.25 1.17 12.17
C ARG A 80 5.00 2.67 12.15
N SER A 81 4.67 3.24 13.31
CA SER A 81 4.51 4.68 13.44
C SER A 81 5.79 5.40 13.04
N ALA A 82 5.62 6.48 12.28
CA ALA A 82 6.68 7.40 11.89
C ALA A 82 6.36 8.80 12.44
N SER A 83 7.28 9.75 12.23
CA SER A 83 7.07 11.12 12.68
C SER A 83 5.78 11.69 12.07
N PRO A 84 4.90 12.29 12.88
CA PRO A 84 3.66 12.86 12.37
C PRO A 84 3.95 13.98 11.36
N SER A 85 2.99 14.22 10.46
CA SER A 85 3.07 15.29 9.47
C SER A 85 1.82 16.15 9.55
N ASN A 86 1.99 17.46 9.74
CA ASN A 86 0.89 18.42 9.90
C ASN A 86 -0.15 17.95 10.93
N GLY A 87 0.33 17.43 12.07
CA GLY A 87 -0.50 16.89 13.15
C GLY A 87 -1.16 15.52 12.88
N LYS A 88 -0.96 14.92 11.70
CA LYS A 88 -1.53 13.61 11.35
C LYS A 88 -0.53 12.47 11.58
N PRO A 89 -0.97 11.31 12.11
CA PRO A 89 -0.10 10.15 12.27
C PRO A 89 0.32 9.63 10.89
N THR A 90 1.59 9.25 10.78
CA THR A 90 2.14 8.63 9.57
C THR A 90 2.77 7.28 9.89
N TRP A 91 2.95 6.47 8.85
CA TRP A 91 3.35 5.07 8.99
C TRP A 91 4.36 4.68 7.92
N THR A 92 5.38 3.92 8.33
CA THR A 92 6.19 3.15 7.39
C THR A 92 5.53 1.79 7.17
N ILE A 93 5.55 1.33 5.91
CA ILE A 93 4.90 0.11 5.47
C ILE A 93 5.98 -0.88 5.04
N ARG A 94 6.06 -2.04 5.68
CA ARG A 94 7.11 -3.04 5.39
C ARG A 94 6.61 -4.48 5.45
N THR A 95 7.30 -5.38 4.76
CA THR A 95 7.06 -6.84 4.80
C THR A 95 7.99 -7.55 5.78
N THR A 96 7.81 -8.87 5.95
CA THR A 96 8.53 -9.72 6.92
C THR A 96 10.06 -9.74 6.76
N ARG A 97 10.59 -9.36 5.59
CA ARG A 97 12.04 -9.33 5.30
C ARG A 97 12.65 -7.92 5.37
N ASN A 98 12.05 -7.02 6.17
CA ASN A 98 12.47 -5.61 6.25
C ASN A 98 12.55 -4.94 4.87
N ARG A 99 11.61 -5.29 3.99
CA ARG A 99 11.45 -4.61 2.71
C ARG A 99 10.33 -3.60 2.84
N TYR A 100 10.67 -2.35 2.57
CA TYR A 100 9.82 -1.19 2.74
C TYR A 100 9.19 -0.84 1.41
N LEU A 101 7.94 -0.41 1.47
CA LEU A 101 7.28 0.26 0.37
C LEU A 101 7.79 1.70 0.33
N VAL A 102 8.47 2.08 -0.76
CA VAL A 102 8.98 3.43 -0.95
C VAL A 102 8.45 4.01 -2.25
N GLN A 103 8.27 5.33 -2.29
CA GLN A 103 8.02 6.05 -3.53
C GLN A 103 9.38 6.30 -4.21
N ASN A 104 9.47 6.05 -5.51
CA ASN A 104 10.66 6.37 -6.29
C ASN A 104 10.53 7.75 -6.95
N ASP A 105 11.65 8.26 -7.47
CA ASP A 105 11.74 9.59 -8.08
C ASP A 105 10.88 9.77 -9.34
N LEU A 106 10.40 8.67 -9.92
CA LEU A 106 9.53 8.67 -11.10
C LEU A 106 8.03 8.65 -10.73
N GLY A 107 7.69 8.78 -9.43
CA GLY A 107 6.32 8.69 -8.95
C GLY A 107 5.75 7.27 -8.92
N GLY A 108 6.58 6.25 -9.14
CA GLY A 108 6.22 4.85 -8.93
C GLY A 108 6.45 4.40 -7.49
N PHE A 109 6.07 3.16 -7.20
CA PHE A 109 6.39 2.53 -5.92
C PHE A 109 7.31 1.34 -6.12
N GLU A 110 8.33 1.26 -5.27
CA GLU A 110 9.30 0.19 -5.31
C GLU A 110 9.59 -0.40 -3.92
N PRO A 111 10.10 -1.64 -3.88
CA PRO A 111 10.43 -2.30 -2.63
C PRO A 111 11.92 -2.17 -2.28
N ALA A 112 12.24 -1.37 -1.25
CA ALA A 112 13.61 -1.11 -0.79
C ALA A 112 14.00 -1.98 0.41
N VAL A 113 15.28 -2.36 0.52
CA VAL A 113 15.85 -2.92 1.75
C VAL A 113 16.56 -1.77 2.46
N ILE A 114 16.15 -1.48 3.70
CA ILE A 114 16.80 -0.44 4.51
C ILE A 114 17.75 -1.15 5.48
N GLY A 115 19.05 -0.93 5.33
CA GLY A 115 20.09 -1.45 6.22
C GLY A 115 20.42 -0.47 7.36
N GLU A 116 21.10 -0.96 8.40
CA GLU A 116 21.70 -0.09 9.42
C GLU A 116 22.60 0.97 8.78
N GLY A 117 22.42 2.25 9.17
CA GLY A 117 23.21 3.37 8.66
C GLY A 117 22.74 3.95 7.32
N THR A 118 21.66 3.42 6.71
CA THR A 118 21.03 4.08 5.56
C THR A 118 20.20 5.26 6.08
N PRO A 119 20.47 6.52 5.70
CA PRO A 119 19.64 7.65 6.14
C PRO A 119 18.20 7.39 5.71
N ASP A 120 17.27 7.59 6.64
CA ASP A 120 15.85 7.23 6.56
C ASP A 120 15.24 7.47 5.17
N ILE A 121 15.28 6.45 4.31
CA ILE A 121 14.36 6.33 3.17
C ILE A 121 13.04 5.80 3.74
N ASP A 122 12.56 6.42 4.80
CA ASP A 122 11.23 6.23 5.29
C ASP A 122 10.37 7.06 4.34
N THR A 123 9.59 6.41 3.48
CA THR A 123 8.45 7.06 2.86
C THR A 123 7.30 6.97 3.86
N PRO A 124 7.04 8.00 4.69
CA PRO A 124 5.90 8.00 5.59
C PRO A 124 4.60 8.11 4.80
N PHE A 125 3.69 7.19 5.07
CA PHE A 125 2.33 7.19 4.53
C PHE A 125 1.34 7.71 5.57
N LEU A 126 0.47 8.62 5.15
CA LEU A 126 -0.80 8.88 5.79
C LEU A 126 -1.79 7.78 5.39
N LEU A 127 -2.39 7.12 6.38
CA LEU A 127 -3.53 6.21 6.17
C LEU A 127 -4.81 7.03 6.35
N VAL A 128 -5.51 7.29 5.25
CA VAL A 128 -6.80 7.98 5.30
C VAL A 128 -7.90 6.94 5.38
N ASP A 129 -8.53 6.85 6.55
CA ASP A 129 -9.73 6.05 6.76
C ASP A 129 -10.90 6.69 6.01
N LYS A 130 -11.65 5.85 5.28
CA LYS A 130 -12.81 6.23 4.49
C LYS A 130 -14.07 5.47 4.92
N GLY A 131 -14.02 4.79 6.07
CA GLY A 131 -15.09 3.94 6.55
C GLY A 131 -15.05 2.55 5.91
N VAL A 132 -16.14 1.80 6.12
CA VAL A 132 -16.30 0.43 5.62
C VAL A 132 -16.29 0.44 4.10
N ALA A 133 -15.48 -0.44 3.48
CA ALA A 133 -15.50 -0.61 2.04
C ALA A 133 -16.86 -1.18 1.61
N SER A 134 -17.59 -0.45 0.76
CA SER A 134 -18.79 -0.95 0.09
C SER A 134 -18.37 -1.96 -0.98
N LEU A 135 -18.78 -3.21 -0.83
CA LEU A 135 -18.75 -4.16 -1.95
C LEU A 135 -19.79 -3.69 -2.97
N PRO A 136 -19.48 -3.67 -4.29
CA PRO A 136 -20.51 -3.44 -5.28
C PRO A 136 -21.55 -4.57 -5.20
N ASP A 137 -22.82 -4.22 -5.34
CA ASP A 137 -23.91 -5.19 -5.41
C ASP A 137 -23.64 -6.17 -6.56
N LEU A 138 -23.85 -7.46 -6.29
CA LEU A 138 -23.76 -8.52 -7.30
C LEU A 138 -25.11 -8.57 -8.02
N ASP A 139 -25.24 -7.87 -9.14
CA ASP A 139 -26.31 -8.10 -10.13
C ASP A 139 -26.03 -9.37 -10.96
#